data_AF-A0A8H9HQG0-F1
#
_entry.id   AF-A0A8H9HQG0-F1
#
_cell.length_a   1.000
_cell.length_b   1.000
_cell.length_c   1.000
_cell.angle_alpha   90.00
_cell.angle_beta   90.00
_cell.angle_gamma   90.00
#
_symmetry.space_group_name_H-M   'P 1'
#
loop_
_entity.id
_entity.type
_entity.pdbx_description
1 polymer ?
#
loop_
_entity_poly.entity_id
_entity_poly.type
_entity_poly.pdbx_seq_one_letter_code
_entity_poly.pdbx_strand_id
1 'polypeptide(L)'
;MSSTPASPHGFTTVWGRGYRPAQADQHVTALERERDEAHAEAERLTALAERLGAEAAALAETVATLPEPAYDNLGERAQRLYALVQEQSEALDAAGRAEAAALTAAAEQAADDLREAARRYAAEVRADAERQADDRLAAARAEAHQLLADARAEAQAERAAGEAALDEARQLSVRTLDDQERELAARDAGAERELAERDTVARGHEGALDDHGDAVLAEARRHHAEAEEAARRTDEEAQTQAAEILQRAQATADRVAADADRLVRDHEEQREALRARMEHIRTALAALTGRAVVEVPVVGEGVGEAGPEGAAGRPAELPGPRRVGSAGGGTESDVA
;
A
#
# COMPACT_ATOMS: atom_id res chain seq x y z
N MET A 1 3.96 -0.99 65.10
CA MET A 1 3.09 -2.12 65.50
C MET A 1 1.67 -1.68 65.31
N SER A 2 1.04 -2.08 64.21
CA SER A 2 -0.28 -1.62 63.81
C SER A 2 -1.32 -2.34 64.66
N SER A 3 -1.96 -1.61 65.58
CA SER A 3 -3.06 -2.11 66.39
C SER A 3 -4.25 -2.38 65.48
N THR A 4 -4.55 -3.66 65.27
CA THR A 4 -5.72 -4.08 64.50
C THR A 4 -6.98 -3.72 65.29
N PRO A 5 -8.01 -3.09 64.70
CA PRO A 5 -9.24 -2.78 65.39
C PRO A 5 -9.87 -4.07 65.92
N ALA A 6 -9.94 -4.17 67.25
CA ALA A 6 -10.69 -5.21 67.94
C ALA A 6 -12.18 -5.00 67.66
N SER A 7 -12.88 -6.08 67.30
CA SER A 7 -14.33 -6.07 67.20
C SER A 7 -14.94 -5.66 68.56
N PRO A 8 -16.10 -4.97 68.59
CA PRO A 8 -16.81 -4.63 69.83
C PRO A 8 -17.14 -5.86 70.70
N HIS A 9 -16.97 -7.08 70.17
CA HIS A 9 -17.18 -8.35 70.87
C HIS A 9 -15.87 -9.03 71.33
N GLY A 10 -14.74 -8.32 71.36
CA GLY A 10 -13.46 -8.84 71.90
C GLY A 10 -12.70 -9.81 70.99
N PHE A 11 -13.13 -10.01 69.75
CA PHE A 11 -12.43 -10.85 68.78
C PHE A 11 -11.32 -10.08 68.06
N THR A 12 -10.15 -10.70 67.94
CA THR A 12 -9.09 -10.21 67.07
C THR A 12 -9.48 -10.42 65.61
N THR A 13 -9.45 -9.34 64.84
CA THR A 13 -9.74 -9.39 63.41
C THR A 13 -8.47 -9.80 62.65
N VAL A 14 -8.60 -10.69 61.66
CA VAL A 14 -7.52 -11.11 60.76
C VAL A 14 -7.93 -10.83 59.33
N TRP A 15 -6.96 -10.47 58.50
CA TRP A 15 -7.16 -10.14 57.10
C TRP A 15 -7.93 -11.25 56.36
N GLY A 16 -9.02 -10.88 55.69
CA GLY A 16 -9.88 -11.77 54.90
C GLY A 16 -11.18 -12.21 55.56
N ARG A 17 -11.20 -12.61 56.85
CA ARG A 17 -12.41 -13.15 57.50
C ARG A 17 -13.02 -12.28 58.60
N GLY A 18 -12.35 -11.21 59.03
CA GLY A 18 -12.93 -10.27 60.01
C GLY A 18 -13.02 -10.81 61.45
N TYR A 19 -12.69 -12.07 61.71
CA TYR A 19 -12.48 -12.67 63.03
C TYR A 19 -11.53 -13.87 62.94
N ARG A 20 -10.98 -14.31 64.07
CA ARG A 20 -10.18 -15.55 64.16
C ARG A 20 -11.09 -16.75 64.46
N PRO A 21 -11.21 -17.74 63.56
CA PRO A 21 -12.02 -18.94 63.80
C PRO A 21 -11.63 -19.67 65.09
N ALA A 22 -10.32 -19.89 65.30
CA ALA A 22 -9.83 -20.54 66.52
C ALA A 22 -10.21 -19.80 67.82
N GLN A 23 -10.37 -18.46 67.78
CA GLN A 23 -10.81 -17.69 68.96
C GLN A 23 -12.33 -17.84 69.18
N ALA A 24 -13.12 -17.92 68.11
CA ALA A 24 -14.54 -18.22 68.18
C ALA A 24 -14.77 -19.64 68.71
N ASP A 25 -14.05 -20.63 68.17
CA ASP A 25 -14.14 -22.02 68.59
C ASP A 25 -13.79 -22.18 70.08
N GLN A 26 -12.73 -21.51 70.55
CA GLN A 26 -12.36 -21.48 71.98
C GLN A 26 -13.49 -20.90 72.84
N HIS A 27 -14.13 -19.82 72.39
CA HIS A 27 -15.20 -19.21 73.15
C HIS A 27 -16.46 -20.07 73.19
N VAL A 28 -16.82 -20.70 72.07
CA VAL A 28 -17.92 -21.68 72.00
C VAL A 28 -17.63 -22.86 72.92
N THR A 29 -16.42 -23.41 72.87
CA THR A 29 -16.00 -24.54 73.73
C THR A 29 -16.11 -24.17 75.22
N ALA A 30 -15.74 -22.95 75.59
CA ALA A 30 -15.88 -22.47 76.96
C ALA A 30 -17.35 -22.41 77.41
N LEU A 31 -18.25 -21.89 76.56
CA LEU A 31 -19.68 -21.85 76.82
C LEU A 31 -20.32 -23.25 76.89
N GLU A 32 -19.88 -24.17 76.03
CA GLU A 32 -20.33 -25.57 76.06
C GLU A 32 -19.91 -26.24 77.37
N ARG A 33 -18.68 -26.01 77.84
CA ARG A 33 -18.22 -26.52 79.14
C ARG A 33 -19.06 -25.94 80.28
N GLU A 34 -19.33 -24.63 80.28
CA GLU A 34 -20.18 -24.00 81.30
C GLU A 34 -21.60 -24.56 81.29
N ARG A 35 -22.18 -24.79 80.11
CA ARG A 35 -23.48 -25.46 79.96
C ARG A 35 -23.45 -26.86 80.55
N ASP A 36 -22.45 -27.66 80.22
CA ASP A 36 -22.34 -29.05 80.66
C ASP A 36 -22.13 -29.14 82.18
N GLU A 37 -21.36 -28.21 82.75
CA GLU A 37 -21.19 -28.08 84.20
C GLU A 37 -22.51 -27.71 84.90
N ALA A 38 -23.26 -26.75 84.35
CA ALA A 38 -24.57 -26.38 84.86
C ALA A 38 -25.58 -27.54 84.74
N HIS A 39 -25.53 -28.30 83.66
CA HIS A 39 -26.40 -29.46 83.46
C HIS A 39 -26.09 -30.58 84.46
N ALA A 40 -24.81 -30.92 84.65
CA ALA A 40 -24.39 -31.90 85.63
C ALA A 40 -24.79 -31.50 87.06
N GLU A 41 -24.74 -30.20 87.39
CA GLU A 41 -25.20 -29.71 88.68
C GLU A 41 -26.72 -29.82 88.83
N ALA A 42 -27.49 -29.49 87.79
CA ALA A 42 -28.93 -29.67 87.79
C ALA A 42 -29.33 -31.15 87.99
N GLU A 43 -28.64 -32.07 87.31
CA GLU A 43 -28.83 -33.52 87.49
C GLU A 43 -28.52 -33.95 88.94
N ARG A 44 -27.40 -33.48 89.51
CA ARG A 44 -27.02 -33.77 90.90
C ARG A 44 -28.05 -33.29 91.90
N LEU A 45 -28.53 -32.06 91.75
CA LEU A 45 -29.55 -31.47 92.63
C LEU A 45 -30.89 -32.16 92.48
N THR A 46 -31.27 -32.55 91.26
CA THR A 46 -32.50 -33.32 91.00
C THR A 46 -32.45 -34.68 91.69
N ALA A 47 -31.36 -35.44 91.53
CA ALA A 47 -31.18 -36.73 92.19
C ALA A 47 -31.12 -36.61 93.72
N LEU A 48 -30.59 -35.51 94.26
CA LEU A 48 -30.64 -35.21 95.70
C LEU A 48 -32.07 -34.95 96.17
N ALA A 49 -32.83 -34.14 95.44
CA ALA A 49 -34.23 -33.84 95.76
C ALA A 49 -35.11 -35.10 95.74
N GLU A 50 -34.97 -35.96 94.73
CA GLU A 50 -35.68 -37.24 94.65
C GLU A 50 -35.37 -38.15 95.83
N ARG A 51 -34.09 -38.25 96.21
CA ARG A 51 -33.65 -39.07 97.35
C ARG A 51 -34.19 -38.57 98.67
N LEU A 52 -34.10 -37.26 98.92
CA LEU A 52 -34.65 -36.63 100.12
C LEU A 52 -36.18 -36.76 100.17
N GLY A 53 -36.85 -36.66 99.02
CA GLY A 53 -38.29 -36.90 98.91
C GLY A 53 -38.68 -38.34 99.26
N ALA A 54 -37.93 -39.33 98.78
CA ALA A 54 -38.14 -40.73 99.11
C ALA A 54 -37.88 -41.03 100.60
N GLU A 55 -36.82 -40.45 101.18
CA GLU A 55 -36.51 -40.58 102.61
C GLU A 55 -37.60 -39.95 103.48
N ALA A 56 -38.09 -38.76 103.11
CA ALA A 56 -39.21 -38.11 103.78
C ALA A 56 -40.50 -38.95 103.70
N ALA A 57 -40.79 -39.56 102.55
CA ALA A 57 -41.94 -40.44 102.40
C ALA A 57 -41.83 -41.71 103.28
N ALA A 58 -40.66 -42.34 103.33
CA ALA A 58 -40.41 -43.51 104.19
C ALA A 58 -40.51 -43.16 105.69
N LEU A 59 -40.02 -41.98 106.08
CA LEU A 59 -40.18 -41.46 107.44
C LEU A 59 -41.66 -41.22 107.77
N ALA A 60 -42.41 -40.61 106.86
CA ALA A 60 -43.84 -40.39 107.03
C ALA A 60 -44.62 -41.71 107.18
N GLU A 61 -44.29 -42.73 106.38
CA GLU A 61 -44.86 -44.08 106.53
C GLU A 61 -44.51 -44.70 107.89
N THR A 62 -43.25 -44.59 108.31
CA THR A 62 -42.80 -45.07 109.63
C THR A 62 -43.58 -44.39 110.76
N VAL A 63 -43.74 -43.06 110.70
CA VAL A 63 -44.52 -42.29 111.69
C VAL A 63 -45.98 -42.72 111.69
N ALA A 64 -46.58 -42.99 110.53
CA ALA A 64 -47.96 -43.47 110.43
C ALA A 64 -48.18 -44.86 111.06
N THR A 65 -47.14 -45.69 111.18
CA THR A 65 -47.23 -47.00 111.88
C THR A 65 -47.10 -46.90 113.39
N LEU A 66 -46.64 -45.77 113.93
CA LEU A 66 -46.53 -45.59 115.37
C LEU A 66 -47.93 -45.35 115.96
N PRO A 67 -48.29 -46.03 117.07
CA PRO A 67 -49.55 -45.77 117.75
C PRO A 67 -49.57 -44.31 118.22
N GLU A 68 -50.69 -43.62 117.95
CA GLU A 68 -50.89 -42.26 118.44
C GLU A 68 -50.75 -42.27 119.97
N PRO A 69 -49.79 -41.52 120.54
CA PRO A 69 -49.54 -41.60 121.96
C PRO A 69 -50.75 -41.04 122.73
N ALA A 70 -51.52 -41.93 123.33
CA ALA A 70 -52.67 -41.59 124.17
C ALA A 70 -52.18 -40.97 125.49
N TYR A 71 -52.12 -39.64 125.49
CA TYR A 71 -51.68 -38.82 126.62
C TYR A 71 -52.79 -38.57 127.66
N ASP A 72 -53.85 -39.36 127.63
CA ASP A 72 -55.07 -39.19 128.43
C ASP A 72 -54.81 -39.30 129.95
N ASN A 73 -53.70 -39.94 130.34
CA ASN A 73 -53.27 -40.11 131.73
C ASN A 73 -52.47 -38.90 132.28
N LEU A 74 -52.18 -37.89 131.45
CA LEU A 74 -51.49 -36.67 131.87
C LEU A 74 -52.44 -35.69 132.55
N GLY A 75 -51.94 -34.95 133.55
CA GLY A 75 -52.73 -33.90 134.20
C GLY A 75 -53.12 -32.78 133.23
N GLU A 76 -54.21 -32.08 133.53
CA GLU A 76 -54.83 -31.04 132.68
C GLU A 76 -53.85 -29.98 132.14
N ARG A 77 -52.81 -29.63 132.91
CA ARG A 77 -51.75 -28.70 132.49
C ARG A 77 -50.87 -29.25 131.38
N ALA A 78 -50.56 -30.55 131.40
CA ALA A 78 -49.76 -31.21 130.38
C ALA A 78 -50.56 -31.45 129.09
N GLN A 79 -51.87 -31.71 129.18
CA GLN A 79 -52.75 -31.79 128.01
C GLN A 79 -52.86 -30.44 127.28
N ARG A 80 -53.01 -29.32 128.02
CA ARG A 80 -52.96 -27.97 127.44
C ARG A 80 -51.64 -27.67 126.74
N LEU A 81 -50.52 -28.10 127.33
CA LEU A 81 -49.20 -27.93 126.72
C LEU A 81 -49.07 -28.77 125.43
N TYR A 82 -49.57 -29.99 125.42
CA TYR A 82 -49.57 -30.86 124.23
C TYR A 82 -50.39 -30.26 123.09
N ALA A 83 -51.61 -29.77 123.37
CA ALA A 83 -52.43 -29.10 122.36
C ALA A 83 -51.74 -27.86 121.77
N LEU A 84 -51.08 -27.06 122.61
CA LEU A 84 -50.27 -25.92 122.15
C LEU A 84 -49.10 -26.37 121.25
N VAL A 85 -48.41 -27.45 121.62
CA VAL A 85 -47.30 -27.99 120.80
C VAL A 85 -47.81 -28.49 119.45
N GLN A 86 -48.98 -29.13 119.39
CA GLN A 86 -49.59 -29.55 118.12
C GLN A 86 -49.95 -28.35 117.23
N GLU A 87 -50.59 -27.33 117.79
CA GLU A 87 -50.90 -26.09 117.08
C GLU A 87 -49.62 -25.42 116.54
N GLN A 88 -48.56 -25.38 117.34
CA GLN A 88 -47.27 -24.85 116.89
C GLN A 88 -46.62 -25.72 115.81
N SER A 89 -46.75 -27.04 115.88
CA SER A 89 -46.24 -27.96 114.86
C SER A 89 -46.96 -27.78 113.53
N GLU A 90 -48.29 -27.72 113.54
CA GLU A 90 -49.10 -27.48 112.34
C GLU A 90 -48.79 -26.11 111.73
N ALA A 91 -48.61 -25.09 112.56
CA ALA A 91 -48.22 -23.75 112.11
C ALA A 91 -46.82 -23.74 111.47
N LEU A 92 -45.85 -24.47 112.04
CA LEU A 92 -44.50 -24.61 111.48
C LEU A 92 -44.52 -25.36 110.14
N ASP A 93 -45.30 -26.44 110.03
CA ASP A 93 -45.45 -27.19 108.78
C ASP A 93 -46.10 -26.33 107.68
N ALA A 94 -47.16 -25.59 108.02
CA ALA A 94 -47.81 -24.69 107.10
C ALA A 94 -46.87 -23.56 106.65
N ALA A 95 -46.10 -22.98 107.57
CA ALA A 95 -45.10 -21.96 107.26
C ALA A 95 -43.99 -22.52 106.36
N GLY A 96 -43.46 -23.70 106.67
CA GLY A 96 -42.42 -24.35 105.86
C GLY A 96 -42.88 -24.69 104.44
N ARG A 97 -44.11 -25.18 104.27
CA ARG A 97 -44.69 -25.42 102.94
C ARG A 97 -44.90 -24.12 102.16
N ALA A 98 -45.37 -23.06 102.83
CA ALA A 98 -45.54 -21.76 102.20
C ALA A 98 -44.19 -21.16 101.75
N GLU A 99 -43.16 -21.27 102.59
CA GLU A 99 -41.81 -20.81 102.25
C GLU A 99 -41.20 -21.62 101.10
N ALA A 100 -41.32 -22.94 101.11
CA ALA A 100 -40.87 -23.79 100.01
C ALA A 100 -41.57 -23.44 98.69
N ALA A 101 -42.90 -23.27 98.70
CA ALA A 101 -43.66 -22.85 97.52
C ALA A 101 -43.23 -21.47 97.01
N ALA A 102 -42.96 -20.52 97.92
CA ALA A 102 -42.47 -19.19 97.55
C ALA A 102 -41.08 -19.23 96.92
N LEU A 103 -40.17 -20.06 97.46
CA LEU A 103 -38.83 -20.26 96.90
C LEU A 103 -38.89 -20.91 95.51
N THR A 104 -39.74 -21.92 95.31
CA THR A 104 -39.93 -22.54 93.99
C THR A 104 -40.48 -21.55 92.98
N ALA A 105 -41.52 -20.79 93.33
CA ALA A 105 -42.09 -19.78 92.43
C ALA A 105 -41.07 -18.68 92.08
N ALA A 106 -40.25 -18.24 93.04
CA ALA A 106 -39.19 -17.27 92.80
C ALA A 106 -38.10 -17.83 91.87
N ALA A 107 -37.72 -19.10 92.02
CA ALA A 107 -36.74 -19.76 91.16
C ALA A 107 -37.28 -19.95 89.72
N GLU A 108 -38.56 -20.33 89.57
CA GLU A 108 -39.22 -20.44 88.26
C GLU A 108 -39.27 -19.09 87.54
N GLN A 109 -39.68 -18.03 88.23
CA GLN A 109 -39.70 -16.67 87.68
C GLN A 109 -38.30 -16.22 87.24
N ALA A 110 -37.28 -16.42 88.09
CA ALA A 110 -35.90 -16.06 87.75
C ALA A 110 -35.39 -16.84 86.52
N ALA A 111 -35.76 -18.12 86.38
CA ALA A 111 -35.41 -18.93 85.23
C ALA A 111 -36.12 -18.47 83.94
N ASP A 112 -37.38 -18.05 84.03
CA ASP A 112 -38.15 -17.48 82.92
C ASP A 112 -37.55 -16.14 82.47
N ASP A 113 -37.25 -15.25 83.41
CA ASP A 113 -36.63 -13.94 83.15
C ASP A 113 -35.27 -14.10 82.46
N LEU A 114 -34.44 -15.05 82.94
CA LEU A 114 -33.14 -15.35 82.34
C LEU A 114 -33.31 -15.90 80.91
N ARG A 115 -34.26 -16.80 80.68
CA ARG A 115 -34.55 -17.36 79.36
C ARG A 115 -35.03 -16.29 78.39
N GLU A 116 -35.87 -15.35 78.84
CA GLU A 116 -36.33 -14.24 78.02
C GLU A 116 -35.19 -13.26 77.70
N ALA A 117 -34.37 -12.89 78.70
CA ALA A 117 -33.20 -12.04 78.50
C ALA A 117 -32.21 -12.64 77.49
N ALA A 118 -31.91 -13.94 77.61
CA ALA A 118 -31.05 -14.65 76.66
C ALA A 118 -31.64 -14.67 75.25
N ARG A 119 -32.96 -14.88 75.10
CA ARG A 119 -33.65 -14.84 73.79
C ARG A 119 -33.59 -13.46 73.15
N ARG A 120 -33.82 -12.39 73.92
CA ARG A 120 -33.73 -11.00 73.44
C ARG A 120 -32.32 -10.67 72.98
N TYR A 121 -31.31 -10.97 73.82
CA TYR A 121 -29.91 -10.75 73.46
C TYR A 121 -29.52 -11.52 72.18
N ALA A 122 -29.90 -12.79 72.05
CA ALA A 122 -29.63 -13.56 70.85
C ALA A 122 -30.35 -13.01 69.59
N ALA A 123 -31.55 -12.42 69.75
CA ALA A 123 -32.25 -11.76 68.65
C ALA A 123 -31.54 -10.45 68.24
N GLU A 124 -31.12 -9.64 69.20
CA GLU A 124 -30.36 -8.40 68.95
C GLU A 124 -29.04 -8.70 68.23
N VAL A 125 -28.24 -9.64 68.73
CA VAL A 125 -26.96 -10.02 68.09
C VAL A 125 -27.17 -10.53 66.67
N ARG A 126 -28.23 -11.32 66.41
CA ARG A 126 -28.55 -11.79 65.05
C ARG A 126 -28.96 -10.64 64.14
N ALA A 127 -29.86 -9.77 64.59
CA ALA A 127 -30.30 -8.62 63.81
C ALA A 127 -29.13 -7.67 63.48
N ASP A 128 -28.21 -7.47 64.43
CA ASP A 128 -27.01 -6.67 64.22
C ASP A 128 -26.06 -7.31 63.20
N ALA A 129 -25.86 -8.62 63.27
CA ALA A 129 -25.04 -9.37 62.32
C ALA A 129 -25.64 -9.36 60.90
N GLU A 130 -26.96 -9.50 60.77
CA GLU A 130 -27.69 -9.40 59.50
C GLU A 130 -27.53 -8.01 58.88
N ARG A 131 -27.75 -6.93 59.66
CA ARG A 131 -27.55 -5.56 59.16
C ARG A 131 -26.10 -5.33 58.69
N GLN A 132 -25.11 -5.78 59.47
CA GLN A 132 -23.71 -5.68 59.06
C GLN A 132 -23.40 -6.49 57.79
N ALA A 133 -24.03 -7.65 57.60
CA ALA A 133 -23.86 -8.45 56.39
C ALA A 133 -24.47 -7.74 55.17
N ASP A 134 -25.68 -7.19 55.31
CA ASP A 134 -26.36 -6.43 54.27
C ASP A 134 -25.58 -5.17 53.88
N ASP A 135 -25.07 -4.41 54.86
CA ASP A 135 -24.24 -3.23 54.63
C ASP A 135 -22.96 -3.58 53.86
N ARG A 136 -22.28 -4.67 54.24
CA ARG A 136 -21.08 -5.15 53.53
C ARG A 136 -21.39 -5.60 52.11
N LEU A 137 -22.51 -6.30 51.90
CA LEU A 137 -22.94 -6.72 50.56
C LEU A 137 -23.31 -5.53 49.69
N ALA A 138 -23.99 -4.53 50.25
CA ALA A 138 -24.33 -3.29 49.56
C ALA A 138 -23.06 -2.51 49.16
N ALA A 139 -22.10 -2.36 50.07
CA ALA A 139 -20.81 -1.72 49.79
C ALA A 139 -20.04 -2.46 48.69
N ALA A 140 -19.91 -3.80 48.79
CA ALA A 140 -19.21 -4.60 47.79
C ALA A 140 -19.87 -4.51 46.40
N ARG A 141 -21.21 -4.46 46.33
CA ARG A 141 -21.94 -4.25 45.08
C ARG A 141 -21.70 -2.86 44.50
N ALA A 142 -21.72 -1.82 45.34
CA ALA A 142 -21.44 -0.46 44.92
C ALA A 142 -20.02 -0.33 44.35
N GLU A 143 -19.02 -0.89 45.04
CA GLU A 143 -17.63 -0.95 44.55
C GLU A 143 -17.51 -1.69 43.22
N ALA A 144 -18.15 -2.86 43.08
CA ALA A 144 -18.15 -3.61 41.84
C ALA A 144 -18.82 -2.84 40.69
N HIS A 145 -19.93 -2.15 40.95
CA HIS A 145 -20.59 -1.30 39.95
C HIS A 145 -19.72 -0.12 39.53
N GLN A 146 -19.03 0.52 40.48
CA GLN A 146 -18.11 1.61 40.19
C GLN A 146 -16.94 1.13 39.33
N LEU A 147 -16.31 0.01 39.69
CA LEU A 147 -15.21 -0.57 38.92
C LEU A 147 -15.64 -0.90 37.47
N LEU A 148 -16.85 -1.43 37.28
CA LEU A 148 -17.40 -1.70 35.96
C LEU A 148 -17.70 -0.43 35.17
N ALA A 149 -18.17 0.63 35.83
CA ALA A 149 -18.42 1.92 35.19
C ALA A 149 -17.10 2.56 34.72
N ASP A 150 -16.08 2.56 35.59
CA ASP A 150 -14.76 3.09 35.30
C ASP A 150 -14.09 2.33 34.14
N ALA A 151 -14.08 0.99 34.19
CA ALA A 151 -13.53 0.16 33.12
C ALA A 151 -14.24 0.37 31.77
N ARG A 152 -15.56 0.61 31.77
CA ARG A 152 -16.32 0.93 30.55
C ARG A 152 -15.96 2.31 30.01
N ALA A 153 -15.81 3.30 30.88
CA ALA A 153 -15.43 4.64 30.49
C ALA A 153 -14.02 4.67 29.89
N GLU A 154 -13.07 3.96 30.51
CA GLU A 154 -11.71 3.80 30.00
C GLU A 154 -11.69 3.12 28.63
N ALA A 155 -12.40 1.98 28.48
CA ALA A 155 -12.49 1.28 27.20
C ALA A 155 -13.15 2.13 26.10
N GLN A 156 -14.13 2.99 26.44
CA GLN A 156 -14.72 3.94 25.49
C GLN A 156 -13.74 5.05 25.11
N ALA A 157 -12.99 5.59 26.06
CA ALA A 157 -11.99 6.61 25.80
C ALA A 157 -10.85 6.09 24.91
N GLU A 158 -10.35 4.88 25.17
CA GLU A 158 -9.34 4.24 24.33
C GLU A 158 -9.83 4.00 22.90
N ARG A 159 -11.08 3.53 22.74
CA ARG A 159 -11.69 3.36 21.42
C ARG A 159 -11.80 4.68 20.66
N ALA A 160 -12.30 5.72 21.32
CA ALA A 160 -12.43 7.05 20.71
C ALA A 160 -11.05 7.62 20.31
N ALA A 161 -10.02 7.43 21.15
CA ALA A 161 -8.66 7.82 20.84
C ALA A 161 -8.09 7.04 19.64
N GLY A 162 -8.36 5.73 19.58
CA GLY A 162 -7.97 4.89 18.45
C GLY A 162 -8.66 5.29 17.14
N GLU A 163 -9.96 5.58 17.17
CA GLU A 163 -10.72 6.08 16.02
C GLU A 163 -10.19 7.43 15.53
N ALA A 164 -9.93 8.37 16.44
CA ALA A 164 -9.36 9.67 16.10
C ALA A 164 -7.97 9.54 15.45
N ALA A 165 -7.10 8.67 15.99
CA ALA A 165 -5.78 8.42 15.41
C ALA A 165 -5.86 7.79 14.00
N LEU A 166 -6.83 6.88 13.78
CA LEU A 166 -7.06 6.30 12.45
C LEU A 166 -7.54 7.35 11.45
N ASP A 167 -8.44 8.24 11.86
CA ASP A 167 -8.93 9.31 10.99
C ASP A 167 -7.84 10.34 10.67
N GLU A 168 -6.99 10.69 11.64
CA GLU A 168 -5.81 11.51 11.38
C GLU A 168 -4.86 10.85 10.39
N ALA A 169 -4.55 9.56 10.56
CA ALA A 169 -3.69 8.81 9.66
C ALA A 169 -4.27 8.74 8.23
N ARG A 170 -5.59 8.58 8.09
CA ARG A 170 -6.29 8.63 6.80
C ARG A 170 -6.15 10.01 6.15
N GLN A 171 -6.41 11.08 6.90
CA GLN A 171 -6.28 12.45 6.39
C GLN A 171 -4.85 12.80 5.99
N LEU A 172 -3.85 12.32 6.73
CA LEU A 172 -2.44 12.46 6.38
C LEU A 172 -2.14 11.70 5.08
N SER A 173 -2.60 10.46 4.98
CA SER A 173 -2.38 9.63 3.78
C SER A 173 -2.98 10.26 2.54
N VAL A 174 -4.21 10.78 2.61
CA VAL A 174 -4.85 11.53 1.51
C VAL A 174 -4.00 12.73 1.11
N ARG A 175 -3.57 13.56 2.09
CA ARG A 175 -2.71 14.72 1.81
C ARG A 175 -1.40 14.33 1.13
N THR A 176 -0.75 13.27 1.61
CA THR A 176 0.50 12.78 1.01
C THR A 176 0.29 12.27 -0.41
N LEU A 177 -0.82 11.58 -0.69
CA LEU A 177 -1.15 11.14 -2.05
C LEU A 177 -1.43 12.33 -2.98
N ASP A 178 -2.23 13.31 -2.54
CA ASP A 178 -2.50 14.53 -3.31
C ASP A 178 -1.20 15.29 -3.63
N ASP A 179 -0.29 15.39 -2.66
CA ASP A 179 1.00 16.05 -2.85
C ASP A 179 1.89 15.28 -3.84
N GLN A 180 1.90 13.94 -3.78
CA GLN A 180 2.60 13.09 -4.75
C GLN A 180 2.03 13.24 -6.16
N GLU A 181 0.70 13.25 -6.31
CA GLU A 181 0.04 13.44 -7.61
C GLU A 181 0.39 14.81 -8.21
N ARG A 182 0.39 15.87 -7.40
CA ARG A 182 0.82 17.22 -7.85
C ARG A 182 2.27 17.24 -8.29
N GLU A 183 3.15 16.58 -7.53
CA GLU A 183 4.57 16.54 -7.85
C GLU A 183 4.84 15.78 -9.17
N LEU A 184 4.15 14.65 -9.38
CA LEU A 184 4.21 13.90 -10.64
C LEU A 184 3.66 14.73 -11.81
N ALA A 185 2.49 15.34 -11.65
CA ALA A 185 1.91 16.20 -12.68
C ALA A 185 2.82 17.40 -13.02
N ALA A 186 3.51 17.97 -12.03
CA ALA A 186 4.48 19.04 -12.25
C ALA A 186 5.73 18.56 -13.02
N ARG A 187 6.22 17.35 -12.73
CA ARG A 187 7.32 16.72 -13.48
C ARG A 187 6.92 16.43 -14.93
N ASP A 188 5.74 15.85 -15.13
CA ASP A 188 5.22 15.54 -16.47
C ASP A 188 5.05 16.81 -17.31
N ALA A 189 4.43 17.85 -16.74
CA ALA A 189 4.32 19.16 -17.40
C ALA A 189 5.69 19.81 -17.66
N GLY A 190 6.69 19.54 -16.82
CA GLY A 190 8.07 19.96 -17.05
C GLY A 190 8.71 19.24 -18.24
N ALA A 191 8.58 17.92 -18.29
CA ALA A 191 9.09 17.09 -19.38
C ALA A 191 8.42 17.41 -20.72
N GLU A 192 7.10 17.63 -20.73
CA GLU A 192 6.35 18.05 -21.92
C GLU A 192 6.84 19.40 -22.46
N ARG A 193 7.13 20.37 -21.57
CA ARG A 193 7.70 21.66 -21.98
C ARG A 193 9.09 21.50 -22.59
N GLU A 194 9.97 20.71 -21.96
CA GLU A 194 11.31 20.45 -22.51
C GLU A 194 11.24 19.77 -23.88
N LEU A 195 10.35 18.78 -24.04
CA LEU A 195 10.13 18.12 -25.33
C LEU A 195 9.60 19.09 -26.38
N ALA A 196 8.64 19.93 -26.04
CA ALA A 196 8.11 20.96 -26.94
C ALA A 196 9.21 21.96 -27.36
N GLU A 197 10.04 22.40 -26.42
CA GLU A 197 11.19 23.27 -26.73
C GLU A 197 12.17 22.58 -27.69
N ARG A 198 12.57 21.34 -27.42
CA ARG A 198 13.45 20.56 -28.29
C ARG A 198 12.88 20.35 -29.68
N ASP A 199 11.58 20.09 -29.77
CA ASP A 199 10.83 19.91 -31.01
C ASP A 199 10.75 21.23 -31.82
N THR A 200 10.57 22.38 -31.15
CA THR A 200 10.67 23.69 -31.84
C THR A 200 12.07 23.97 -32.37
N VAL A 201 13.13 23.64 -31.60
CA VAL A 201 14.52 23.76 -32.06
C VAL A 201 14.81 22.84 -33.24
N ALA A 202 14.36 21.58 -33.16
CA ALA A 202 14.53 20.59 -34.23
C ALA A 202 13.85 21.06 -35.53
N ARG A 203 12.59 21.50 -35.48
CA ARG A 203 11.88 22.06 -36.64
C ARG A 203 12.58 23.29 -37.22
N GLY A 204 13.14 24.15 -36.37
CA GLY A 204 13.93 25.29 -36.81
C GLY A 204 15.20 24.86 -37.57
N HIS A 205 15.87 23.81 -37.11
CA HIS A 205 17.04 23.25 -37.79
C HIS A 205 16.67 22.56 -39.11
N GLU A 206 15.59 21.77 -39.13
CA GLU A 206 15.05 21.14 -40.34
C GLU A 206 14.70 22.21 -41.38
N GLY A 207 13.96 23.25 -41.01
CA GLY A 207 13.63 24.35 -41.92
C GLY A 207 14.87 25.07 -42.46
N ALA A 208 15.90 25.29 -41.62
CA ALA A 208 17.16 25.88 -42.09
C ALA A 208 17.93 24.97 -43.06
N LEU A 209 17.88 23.65 -42.89
CA LEU A 209 18.46 22.68 -43.83
C LEU A 209 17.68 22.65 -45.14
N ASP A 210 16.35 22.72 -45.09
CA ASP A 210 15.48 22.80 -46.27
C ASP A 210 15.77 24.09 -47.06
N ASP A 211 15.81 25.26 -46.39
CA ASP A 211 16.15 26.55 -47.00
C ASP A 211 17.54 26.51 -47.65
N HIS A 212 18.52 25.89 -46.97
CA HIS A 212 19.86 25.72 -47.52
C HIS A 212 19.86 24.80 -48.75
N GLY A 213 19.14 23.68 -48.69
CA GLY A 213 18.97 22.75 -49.80
C GLY A 213 18.35 23.42 -51.02
N ASP A 214 17.28 24.20 -50.81
CA ASP A 214 16.62 24.98 -51.87
C ASP A 214 17.56 26.04 -52.46
N ALA A 215 18.36 26.72 -51.64
CA ALA A 215 19.35 27.69 -52.11
C ALA A 215 20.43 27.02 -52.99
N VAL A 216 20.97 25.88 -52.56
CA VAL A 216 21.95 25.09 -53.32
C VAL A 216 21.34 24.56 -54.63
N LEU A 217 20.10 24.08 -54.60
CA LEU A 217 19.38 23.64 -55.80
C LEU A 217 19.12 24.80 -56.76
N ALA A 218 18.75 25.98 -56.25
CA ALA A 218 18.55 27.17 -57.07
C ALA A 218 19.87 27.63 -57.71
N GLU A 219 20.98 27.58 -56.98
CA GLU A 219 22.32 27.85 -57.50
C GLU A 219 22.75 26.85 -58.58
N ALA A 220 22.58 25.55 -58.32
CA ALA A 220 22.85 24.50 -59.29
C ALA A 220 22.01 24.66 -60.57
N ARG A 221 20.73 25.03 -60.44
CA ARG A 221 19.85 25.35 -61.58
C ARG A 221 20.32 26.56 -62.36
N ARG A 222 20.78 27.63 -61.70
CA ARG A 222 21.37 28.81 -62.37
C ARG A 222 22.62 28.42 -63.15
N HIS A 223 23.58 27.73 -62.52
CA HIS A 223 24.79 27.26 -63.19
C HIS A 223 24.49 26.30 -64.35
N HIS A 224 23.49 25.44 -64.20
CA HIS A 224 23.05 24.58 -65.29
C HIS A 224 22.49 25.40 -66.46
N ALA A 225 21.62 26.40 -66.20
CA ALA A 225 21.09 27.28 -67.23
C ALA A 225 22.20 28.10 -67.92
N GLU A 226 23.15 28.66 -67.16
CA GLU A 226 24.32 29.37 -67.70
C GLU A 226 25.18 28.47 -68.59
N ALA A 227 25.40 27.21 -68.17
CA ALA A 227 26.14 26.22 -68.95
C ALA A 227 25.39 25.82 -70.22
N GLU A 228 24.06 25.65 -70.17
CA GLU A 228 23.23 25.42 -71.36
C GLU A 228 23.30 26.61 -72.32
N GLU A 229 23.20 27.85 -71.83
CA GLU A 229 23.33 29.05 -72.66
C GLU A 229 24.73 29.21 -73.26
N ALA A 230 25.79 28.92 -72.50
CA ALA A 230 27.16 28.92 -73.01
C ALA A 230 27.36 27.83 -74.09
N ALA A 231 26.80 26.63 -73.87
CA ALA A 231 26.82 25.56 -74.87
C ALA A 231 26.05 25.96 -76.14
N ARG A 232 24.87 26.58 -76.01
CA ARG A 232 24.11 27.14 -77.16
C ARG A 232 24.90 28.21 -77.90
N ARG A 233 25.50 29.18 -77.20
CA ARG A 233 26.35 30.21 -77.83
C ARG A 233 27.53 29.61 -78.57
N THR A 234 28.21 28.64 -77.96
CA THR A 234 29.35 27.95 -78.59
C THR A 234 28.88 27.18 -79.84
N ASP A 235 27.70 26.55 -79.80
CA ASP A 235 27.10 25.88 -80.95
C ASP A 235 26.72 26.88 -82.06
N GLU A 236 26.09 28.01 -81.72
CA GLU A 236 25.76 29.09 -82.66
C GLU A 236 27.01 29.73 -83.29
N GLU A 237 28.05 29.97 -82.49
CA GLU A 237 29.36 30.45 -82.96
C GLU A 237 30.01 29.42 -83.90
N ALA A 238 30.00 28.14 -83.53
CA ALA A 238 30.53 27.05 -84.37
C ALA A 238 29.74 26.92 -85.68
N GLN A 239 28.41 27.05 -85.66
CA GLN A 239 27.56 27.07 -86.85
C GLN A 239 27.86 28.28 -87.74
N THR A 240 28.05 29.47 -87.15
CA THR A 240 28.42 30.69 -87.88
C THR A 240 29.79 30.55 -88.52
N GLN A 241 30.79 30.08 -87.78
CA GLN A 241 32.14 29.80 -88.31
C GLN A 241 32.10 28.75 -89.41
N ALA A 242 31.33 27.67 -89.24
CA ALA A 242 31.15 26.65 -90.28
C ALA A 242 30.53 27.26 -91.54
N ALA A 243 29.51 28.12 -91.41
CA ALA A 243 28.90 28.83 -92.53
C ALA A 243 29.89 29.78 -93.23
N GLU A 244 30.70 30.54 -92.47
CA GLU A 244 31.74 31.41 -93.03
C GLU A 244 32.82 30.62 -93.77
N ILE A 245 33.29 29.50 -93.22
CA ILE A 245 34.25 28.60 -93.87
C ILE A 245 33.65 28.06 -95.17
N LEU A 246 32.40 27.61 -95.16
CA LEU A 246 31.70 27.13 -96.35
C LEU A 246 31.56 28.23 -97.40
N GLN A 247 31.19 29.46 -97.01
CA GLN A 247 31.12 30.60 -97.94
C GLN A 247 32.49 30.96 -98.52
N ARG A 248 33.55 30.95 -97.70
CA ARG A 248 34.92 31.22 -98.16
C ARG A 248 35.44 30.13 -99.09
N ALA A 249 35.11 28.86 -98.79
CA ALA A 249 35.39 27.73 -99.66
C ALA A 249 34.63 27.87 -100.98
N GLN A 250 33.37 28.26 -100.95
CA GLN A 250 32.55 28.52 -102.14
C GLN A 250 33.13 29.67 -102.98
N ALA A 251 33.46 30.82 -102.36
CA ALA A 251 34.07 31.95 -103.07
C ALA A 251 35.46 31.60 -103.65
N THR A 252 36.20 30.71 -103.00
CA THR A 252 37.46 30.17 -103.53
C THR A 252 37.19 29.22 -104.70
N ALA A 253 36.20 28.34 -104.59
CA ALA A 253 35.77 27.47 -105.67
C ALA A 253 35.28 28.27 -106.89
N ASP A 254 34.49 29.32 -106.69
CA ASP A 254 34.01 30.24 -107.73
C ASP A 254 35.17 30.99 -108.39
N ARG A 255 36.17 31.42 -107.60
CA ARG A 255 37.38 32.08 -108.13
C ARG A 255 38.23 31.12 -108.95
N VAL A 256 38.43 29.89 -108.46
CA VAL A 256 39.12 28.83 -109.20
C VAL A 256 38.37 28.49 -110.48
N ALA A 257 37.04 28.43 -110.45
CA ALA A 257 36.21 28.23 -111.65
C ALA A 257 36.36 29.39 -112.64
N ALA A 258 36.33 30.64 -112.18
CA ALA A 258 36.50 31.81 -113.03
C ALA A 258 37.93 31.93 -113.61
N ASP A 259 38.96 31.55 -112.86
CA ASP A 259 40.33 31.48 -113.33
C ASP A 259 40.53 30.31 -114.30
N ALA A 260 39.87 29.17 -114.09
CA ALA A 260 39.82 28.05 -115.04
C ALA A 260 39.12 28.46 -116.35
N ASP A 261 37.98 29.14 -116.27
CA ASP A 261 37.28 29.70 -117.44
C ASP A 261 38.16 30.71 -118.20
N ARG A 262 38.91 31.54 -117.48
CA ARG A 262 39.85 32.51 -118.10
C ARG A 262 41.00 31.80 -118.80
N LEU A 263 41.56 30.76 -118.18
CA LEU A 263 42.58 29.89 -118.80
C LEU A 263 42.05 29.19 -120.06
N VAL A 264 40.80 28.72 -120.03
CA VAL A 264 40.15 28.14 -121.22
C VAL A 264 40.03 29.19 -122.33
N ARG A 265 39.56 30.41 -122.01
CA ARG A 265 39.47 31.51 -122.98
C ARG A 265 40.85 31.90 -123.55
N ASP A 266 41.86 32.08 -122.70
CA ASP A 266 43.22 32.39 -123.15
C ASP A 266 43.78 31.30 -124.07
N HIS A 267 43.48 30.03 -123.81
CA HIS A 267 43.87 28.92 -124.69
C HIS A 267 43.06 28.87 -126.00
N GLU A 268 41.78 29.25 -126.00
CA GLU A 268 40.99 29.44 -127.22
C GLU A 268 41.53 30.59 -128.07
N GLU A 269 41.86 31.73 -127.46
CA GLU A 269 42.48 32.88 -128.12
C GLU A 269 43.87 32.54 -128.69
N GLN A 270 44.69 31.77 -127.97
CA GLN A 270 45.97 31.25 -128.48
C GLN A 270 45.77 30.33 -129.69
N ARG A 271 44.72 29.50 -129.70
CA ARG A 271 44.37 28.64 -130.85
C ARG A 271 43.88 29.44 -132.04
N GLU A 272 43.10 30.49 -131.83
CA GLU A 272 42.66 31.40 -132.89
C GLU A 272 43.81 32.24 -133.45
N ALA A 273 44.71 32.75 -132.60
CA ALA A 273 45.91 33.46 -133.02
C ALA A 273 46.87 32.57 -133.84
N LEU A 274 47.00 31.28 -133.47
CA LEU A 274 47.75 30.29 -134.26
C LEU A 274 47.08 29.98 -135.61
N ARG A 275 45.74 29.89 -135.65
CA ARG A 275 44.98 29.74 -136.91
C ARG A 275 45.14 30.96 -137.83
N ALA A 276 45.01 32.17 -137.30
CA ALA A 276 45.18 33.42 -138.05
C ALA A 276 46.62 33.60 -138.57
N ARG A 277 47.65 33.20 -137.79
CA ARG A 277 49.06 33.20 -138.22
C ARG A 277 49.32 32.20 -139.35
N MET A 278 48.74 31.00 -139.28
CA MET A 278 48.86 29.99 -140.32
C MET A 278 48.12 30.40 -141.60
N GLU A 279 46.98 31.10 -141.48
CA GLU A 279 46.22 31.63 -142.61
C GLU A 279 46.97 32.78 -143.30
N HIS A 280 47.59 33.69 -142.53
CA HIS A 280 48.41 34.78 -143.08
C HIS A 280 49.68 34.27 -143.79
N ILE A 281 50.32 33.21 -143.29
CA ILE A 281 51.45 32.56 -143.97
C ILE A 281 50.98 31.83 -145.24
N ARG A 282 49.79 31.21 -145.20
CA ARG A 282 49.18 30.52 -146.34
C ARG A 282 48.78 31.50 -147.46
N THR A 283 48.33 32.71 -147.13
CA THR A 283 48.01 33.78 -148.10
C THR A 283 49.27 34.50 -148.61
N ALA A 284 50.30 34.68 -147.77
CA ALA A 284 51.56 35.34 -148.17
C ALA A 284 52.49 34.47 -149.03
N LEU A 285 52.46 33.13 -148.91
CA LEU A 285 53.21 32.23 -149.78
C LEU A 285 52.45 31.83 -151.06
N ALA A 286 51.11 31.96 -151.09
CA ALA A 286 50.29 31.73 -152.29
C ALA A 286 50.44 32.85 -153.36
N ALA A 287 50.99 34.02 -153.00
CA ALA A 287 51.21 35.14 -153.92
C ALA A 287 52.57 35.10 -154.67
N LEU A 288 53.47 34.13 -154.39
CA LEU A 288 54.78 34.05 -155.05
C LEU A 288 55.10 32.71 -155.75
N THR A 289 54.31 31.65 -155.60
CA THR A 289 54.52 30.40 -156.36
C THR A 289 53.20 29.68 -156.64
N GLY A 290 52.63 29.90 -157.82
CA GLY A 290 51.38 29.26 -158.24
C GLY A 290 51.50 27.74 -158.34
N ARG A 291 50.80 27.00 -157.46
CA ARG A 291 50.29 25.64 -157.69
C ARG A 291 49.30 25.24 -156.58
N ALA A 292 48.15 24.73 -157.00
CA ALA A 292 47.03 24.22 -156.19
C ALA A 292 47.35 22.88 -155.49
N VAL A 293 46.39 22.40 -154.65
CA VAL A 293 46.10 21.01 -154.17
C VAL A 293 46.05 20.92 -152.63
N VAL A 294 45.14 20.25 -151.89
CA VAL A 294 43.89 19.46 -152.07
C VAL A 294 43.27 19.28 -150.66
N GLU A 295 41.97 18.98 -150.58
CA GLU A 295 41.18 18.68 -149.38
C GLU A 295 41.44 17.30 -148.70
N VAL A 296 40.74 17.11 -147.56
CA VAL A 296 40.19 15.88 -146.89
C VAL A 296 41.03 15.15 -145.79
N PRO A 297 40.42 14.31 -144.90
CA PRO A 297 40.08 14.54 -143.47
C PRO A 297 40.73 13.52 -142.50
N VAL A 298 40.24 13.32 -141.27
CA VAL A 298 39.90 12.01 -140.63
C VAL A 298 39.59 12.12 -139.11
N VAL A 299 38.62 11.29 -138.73
CA VAL A 299 37.94 10.94 -137.47
C VAL A 299 38.86 10.35 -136.39
N GLY A 300 38.42 10.37 -135.12
CA GLY A 300 38.94 9.44 -134.10
C GLY A 300 38.20 9.49 -132.75
N GLU A 301 37.31 8.51 -132.53
CA GLU A 301 36.76 8.10 -131.23
C GLU A 301 37.84 7.49 -130.30
N GLY A 302 37.51 7.35 -129.01
CA GLY A 302 38.30 6.52 -128.09
C GLY A 302 37.70 6.41 -126.69
N VAL A 303 36.99 5.31 -126.45
CA VAL A 303 36.55 4.75 -125.16
C VAL A 303 37.75 4.10 -124.45
N GLY A 304 37.75 4.03 -123.11
CA GLY A 304 38.70 3.20 -122.36
C GLY A 304 38.43 3.16 -120.85
N GLU A 305 38.41 1.95 -120.31
CA GLU A 305 37.87 1.47 -119.03
C GLU A 305 39.00 0.94 -118.10
N ALA A 306 38.63 0.63 -116.85
CA ALA A 306 39.22 -0.38 -115.92
C ALA A 306 40.38 0.01 -114.95
N GLY A 307 40.22 -0.45 -113.68
CA GLY A 307 41.10 -0.28 -112.49
C GLY A 307 42.38 -1.16 -112.47
N PRO A 308 43.04 -1.45 -111.31
CA PRO A 308 42.47 -2.31 -110.23
C PRO A 308 43.04 -2.17 -108.76
N GLU A 309 42.44 -2.98 -107.87
CA GLU A 309 42.83 -3.69 -106.61
C GLU A 309 44.13 -3.45 -105.77
N GLY A 310 43.94 -3.62 -104.44
CA GLY A 310 44.82 -4.36 -103.50
C GLY A 310 45.71 -3.53 -102.56
N ALA A 311 45.96 -3.82 -101.26
CA ALA A 311 45.55 -4.91 -100.37
C ALA A 311 45.96 -4.60 -98.90
N ALA A 312 45.23 -5.23 -97.96
CA ALA A 312 45.66 -5.85 -96.68
C ALA A 312 46.28 -5.05 -95.51
N GLY A 313 45.67 -5.23 -94.32
CA GLY A 313 46.28 -4.97 -93.01
C GLY A 313 45.31 -4.89 -91.82
N ARG A 314 44.80 -6.04 -91.36
CA ARG A 314 44.14 -6.30 -90.05
C ARG A 314 44.87 -7.52 -89.43
N PRO A 315 44.65 -8.02 -88.20
CA PRO A 315 43.94 -7.49 -87.00
C PRO A 315 44.61 -7.88 -85.65
N ALA A 316 43.97 -7.57 -84.51
CA ALA A 316 43.78 -8.41 -83.30
C ALA A 316 43.39 -7.54 -82.09
N GLU A 317 42.66 -7.95 -81.05
CA GLU A 317 41.53 -8.86 -80.83
C GLU A 317 41.08 -8.55 -79.37
N LEU A 318 39.78 -8.67 -79.07
CA LEU A 318 39.15 -8.50 -77.73
C LEU A 318 39.43 -9.74 -76.84
N PRO A 319 39.19 -9.75 -75.51
CA PRO A 319 37.83 -9.90 -74.91
C PRO A 319 37.68 -9.12 -73.57
N GLY A 320 36.52 -8.79 -72.99
CA GLY A 320 35.31 -9.58 -72.70
C GLY A 320 34.96 -9.43 -71.19
N PRO A 321 33.70 -9.65 -70.75
CA PRO A 321 33.08 -9.02 -69.57
C PRO A 321 33.05 -9.91 -68.30
N ARG A 322 32.57 -9.37 -67.15
CA ARG A 322 31.80 -10.14 -66.13
C ARG A 322 31.11 -9.27 -65.07
N ARG A 323 29.81 -9.51 -64.87
CA ARG A 323 29.02 -9.22 -63.64
C ARG A 323 28.94 -10.48 -62.77
N VAL A 324 28.47 -10.26 -61.52
CA VAL A 324 27.96 -11.20 -60.48
C VAL A 324 29.08 -11.88 -59.67
N GLY A 325 29.10 -11.91 -58.33
CA GLY A 325 28.24 -11.43 -57.25
C GLY A 325 28.58 -12.18 -55.94
N SER A 326 28.20 -11.59 -54.79
CA SER A 326 27.86 -12.24 -53.50
C SER A 326 28.94 -12.82 -52.56
N ALA A 327 28.74 -12.47 -51.27
CA ALA A 327 29.17 -13.10 -50.00
C ALA A 327 30.67 -12.99 -49.64
N GLY A 328 31.08 -12.71 -48.40
CA GLY A 328 30.43 -12.62 -47.09
C GLY A 328 31.49 -12.91 -46.01
N GLY A 329 31.34 -12.31 -44.81
CA GLY A 329 32.19 -12.51 -43.62
C GLY A 329 33.22 -11.40 -43.43
N GLY A 330 33.28 -10.62 -42.34
CA GLY A 330 32.80 -10.81 -40.99
C GLY A 330 33.97 -11.19 -40.07
N THR A 331 34.48 -10.24 -39.30
CA THR A 331 35.10 -10.38 -37.95
C THR A 331 35.35 -8.98 -37.37
N GLU A 332 34.73 -8.69 -36.21
CA GLU A 332 35.34 -8.35 -34.90
C GLU A 332 35.83 -6.89 -34.79
N SER A 333 35.23 -6.03 -33.95
CA SER A 333 35.11 -6.03 -32.48
C SER A 333 36.41 -5.73 -31.75
N ASP A 334 36.52 -4.49 -31.25
CA ASP A 334 37.15 -4.03 -29.99
C ASP A 334 36.84 -2.52 -29.94
N VAL A 335 36.17 -1.90 -28.96
CA VAL A 335 36.15 -1.98 -27.49
C VAL A 335 37.53 -1.81 -26.86
N ALA A 336 37.95 -0.54 -26.77
CA ALA A 336 38.55 0.05 -25.58
C ALA A 336 38.35 1.58 -25.63
#